data_AF-A0A6B3EJL5-F1
#
_entry.id   AF-A0A6B3EJL5-F1
#
_cell.length_a   1.000
_cell.length_b   1.000
_cell.length_c   1.000
_cell.angle_alpha   90.00
_cell.angle_beta   90.00
_cell.angle_gamma   90.00
#
_symmetry.space_group_name_H-M   'P 1'
#
loop_
_entity.id
_entity.type
_entity.pdbx_description
1 polymer ?
#
loop_
_entity_poly.entity_id
_entity_poly.type
_entity_poly.pdbx_seq_one_letter_code
_entity_poly.pdbx_strand_id
1 'polypeptide(L)'
;VKPQPDFSAHGFRQVAVELYGGPLLNSWLDRDLGLAGRLSLRDGSTKLLTVDRPLLRVPQLAVHLDRGVNDGLKLDRQRHLQPVWGLGEGHEGELIAFAER
;
A
#
# COMPACT_ATOMS: atom_id res chain seq x y z
N VAL A 1 -3.23 -4.59 5.62
CA VAL A 1 -1.79 -4.35 5.85
C VAL A 1 -1.23 -5.62 6.47
N LYS A 2 -0.14 -6.18 5.93
CA LYS A 2 0.50 -7.38 6.48
C LYS A 2 1.18 -7.10 7.82
N PRO A 3 1.43 -8.11 8.68
CA PRO A 3 2.10 -7.93 9.98
C PRO A 3 3.51 -7.35 9.89
N GLN A 4 4.25 -7.68 8.83
CA GLN A 4 5.52 -7.06 8.46
C GLN A 4 5.33 -6.31 7.14
N PRO A 5 4.87 -5.05 7.19
CA PRO A 5 4.45 -4.32 6.01
C PRO A 5 5.57 -3.55 5.32
N ASP A 6 6.62 -3.19 6.04
CA ASP A 6 7.66 -2.30 5.52
C ASP A 6 8.60 -3.07 4.58
N PHE A 7 8.67 -2.63 3.34
CA PHE A 7 9.70 -3.08 2.40
C PHE A 7 10.00 -1.99 1.37
N SER A 8 11.02 -2.20 0.54
CA SER A 8 11.31 -1.31 -0.56
C SER A 8 11.70 -2.08 -1.80
N ALA A 9 11.47 -1.46 -2.97
CA ALA A 9 11.89 -1.97 -4.25
C ALA A 9 12.20 -0.81 -5.19
N HIS A 10 13.30 -0.91 -5.93
CA HIS A 10 13.68 0.08 -6.96
C HIS A 10 13.72 1.53 -6.45
N GLY A 11 14.17 1.75 -5.21
CA GLY A 11 14.25 3.08 -4.60
C GLY A 11 12.90 3.66 -4.14
N PHE A 12 11.85 2.84 -4.03
CA PHE A 12 10.57 3.21 -3.46
C PHE A 12 10.26 2.41 -2.21
N ARG A 13 9.81 3.10 -1.16
CA ARG A 13 9.23 2.46 0.01
C ARG A 13 7.81 2.04 -0.30
N GLN A 14 7.47 0.83 0.08
CA GLN A 14 6.16 0.23 -0.17
C GLN A 14 5.57 -0.36 1.11
N VAL A 15 4.24 -0.53 1.09
CA VAL A 15 3.49 -1.17 2.17
C VAL A 15 2.99 -2.51 1.68
N ALA A 16 3.36 -3.59 2.37
CA ALA A 16 2.86 -4.91 2.05
C ALA A 16 1.39 -5.03 2.48
N VAL A 17 0.50 -5.30 1.52
CA VAL A 17 -0.94 -5.41 1.73
C VAL A 17 -1.45 -6.82 1.45
N GLU A 18 -2.58 -7.13 2.08
CA GLU A 18 -3.39 -8.30 1.79
C GLU A 18 -4.70 -7.84 1.15
N LEU A 19 -5.16 -8.59 0.17
CA LEU A 19 -6.45 -8.36 -0.44
C LEU A 19 -7.53 -9.01 0.42
N TYR A 20 -8.47 -8.21 0.85
CA TYR A 20 -9.63 -8.67 1.59
C TYR A 20 -10.85 -8.78 0.67
N GLY A 21 -11.47 -9.96 0.64
CA GLY A 21 -12.63 -10.24 -0.22
C GLY A 21 -12.28 -10.42 -1.71
N GLY A 22 -13.26 -10.16 -2.58
CA GLY A 22 -13.12 -10.20 -4.03
C GLY A 22 -13.15 -8.82 -4.70
N PRO A 23 -12.17 -7.93 -4.41
CA PRO A 23 -12.20 -6.57 -4.92
C PRO A 23 -11.94 -6.51 -6.44
N LEU A 24 -12.52 -5.50 -7.09
CA LEU A 24 -12.14 -5.08 -8.44
C LEU A 24 -10.75 -4.44 -8.38
N LEU A 25 -9.70 -5.20 -8.70
CA LEU A 25 -8.31 -4.78 -8.46
C LEU A 25 -7.93 -3.48 -9.18
N ASN A 26 -8.45 -3.28 -10.39
CA ASN A 26 -8.16 -2.11 -11.20
C ASN A 26 -8.70 -0.80 -10.61
N SER A 27 -9.75 -0.85 -9.77
CA SER A 27 -10.32 0.37 -9.18
C SER A 27 -9.42 0.98 -8.09
N TRP A 28 -8.47 0.19 -7.56
CA TRP A 28 -7.47 0.61 -6.58
C TRP A 28 -6.23 1.25 -7.21
N LEU A 29 -6.04 1.08 -8.52
CA LEU A 29 -4.96 1.73 -9.23
C LEU A 29 -5.20 3.23 -9.30
N ASP A 30 -4.12 4.00 -9.20
CA ASP A 30 -4.11 5.43 -9.44
C ASP A 30 -5.11 6.23 -8.58
N ARG A 31 -5.33 5.74 -7.36
CA ARG A 31 -6.07 6.42 -6.31
C ARG A 31 -5.14 7.06 -5.30
N ASP A 32 -5.60 8.18 -4.76
CA ASP A 32 -5.01 8.82 -3.59
C ASP A 32 -5.61 8.13 -2.35
N LEU A 33 -4.80 7.28 -1.70
CA LEU A 33 -5.26 6.41 -0.63
C LEU A 33 -4.79 6.94 0.71
N GLY A 34 -5.73 7.07 1.66
CA GLY A 34 -5.42 7.21 3.08
C GLY A 34 -5.16 5.88 3.77
N LEU A 35 -5.06 5.90 5.10
CA LEU A 35 -4.92 4.69 5.92
C LEU A 35 -5.82 4.81 7.15
N ALA A 36 -6.61 3.77 7.44
CA ALA A 36 -7.41 3.71 8.66
C ALA A 36 -7.32 2.31 9.28
N GLY A 37 -7.50 2.24 10.61
CA GLY A 37 -7.47 0.96 11.31
C GLY A 37 -7.41 1.11 12.82
N ARG A 38 -6.97 0.05 13.48
CA ARG A 38 -6.79 -0.03 14.94
C ARG A 38 -5.36 -0.43 15.25
N LEU A 39 -4.73 0.32 16.15
CA LEU A 39 -3.43 0.00 16.75
C LEU A 39 -3.65 -0.70 18.08
N SER A 40 -2.90 -1.77 18.32
CA SER A 40 -2.78 -2.41 19.64
C SER A 40 -1.49 -1.94 20.29
N LEU A 41 -1.58 -1.38 21.49
CA LEU A 41 -0.46 -0.76 22.19
C LEU A 41 0.16 -1.72 23.23
N ARG A 42 1.38 -1.41 23.66
CA ARG A 42 2.14 -2.25 24.60
C ARG A 42 1.50 -2.37 25.99
N ASP A 43 0.71 -1.38 26.39
CA ASP A 43 -0.05 -1.38 27.65
C ASP A 43 -1.35 -2.19 27.57
N GLY A 44 -1.63 -2.81 26.42
CA GLY A 44 -2.85 -3.58 26.16
C GLY A 44 -4.05 -2.74 25.72
N SER A 45 -3.92 -1.40 25.68
CA SER A 45 -4.95 -0.53 25.15
C SER A 45 -4.99 -0.55 23.62
N THR A 46 -6.04 0.05 23.04
CA THR A 46 -6.17 0.20 21.59
C THR A 46 -6.47 1.64 21.20
N LYS A 47 -5.99 2.06 20.03
CA LYS A 47 -6.23 3.38 19.44
C LYS A 47 -6.76 3.23 18.03
N LEU A 48 -7.77 4.03 17.65
CA LEU A 48 -8.20 4.15 16.26
C LEU A 48 -7.27 5.11 15.51
N LEU A 49 -6.86 4.71 14.31
CA LEU A 49 -6.05 5.50 13.40
C LEU A 49 -6.91 5.88 12.19
N THR A 50 -6.87 7.15 11.82
CA THR A 50 -7.35 7.65 10.53
C THR A 50 -6.36 8.68 10.00
N VAL A 51 -5.74 8.36 8.86
CA VAL A 51 -4.90 9.27 8.08
C VAL A 51 -5.72 9.71 6.88
N ASP A 52 -6.48 10.78 7.07
CA ASP A 52 -7.40 11.35 6.06
C ASP A 52 -6.66 12.31 5.11
N ARG A 53 -5.64 11.77 4.45
CA ARG A 53 -4.90 12.47 3.40
C ARG A 53 -4.26 11.46 2.45
N PRO A 54 -3.95 11.85 1.19
CA PRO A 54 -3.20 11.01 0.27
C PRO A 54 -1.84 10.62 0.89
N LEU A 55 -1.69 9.35 1.25
CA LEU A 55 -0.46 8.79 1.82
C LEU A 55 0.10 7.69 0.93
N LEU A 56 -0.78 6.86 0.36
CA LEU A 56 -0.44 5.67 -0.38
C LEU A 56 -0.92 5.80 -1.83
N ARG A 57 -0.20 5.18 -2.76
CA ARG A 57 -0.61 5.08 -4.16
C ARG A 57 -0.22 3.72 -4.74
N VAL A 58 -1.14 3.08 -5.46
CA VAL A 58 -0.82 1.93 -6.33
C VAL A 58 -0.72 2.44 -7.77
N PRO A 59 0.49 2.73 -8.29
CA PRO A 59 0.64 3.29 -9.63
C PRO A 59 0.39 2.22 -10.70
N GLN A 60 -0.36 2.57 -11.76
CA GLN A 60 -0.49 1.72 -12.93
C GLN A 60 0.78 1.79 -13.80
N LEU A 61 1.18 0.66 -14.38
CA LEU A 61 2.25 0.64 -15.38
C LEU A 61 1.82 1.44 -16.62
N ALA A 62 2.73 2.27 -17.13
CA ALA A 62 2.47 3.07 -18.32
C ALA A 62 2.13 2.19 -19.54
N VAL A 63 1.08 2.56 -20.28
CA VAL A 63 0.60 1.82 -21.47
C VAL A 63 1.68 1.59 -22.53
N HIS A 64 2.66 2.47 -22.64
CA HIS A 64 3.77 2.32 -23.59
C HIS A 64 4.63 1.08 -23.30
N LEU A 65 4.66 0.65 -22.03
CA LEU A 65 5.38 -0.53 -21.54
C LEU A 65 4.47 -1.78 -21.43
N ASP A 66 3.15 -1.61 -21.58
CA ASP A 66 2.15 -2.69 -21.66
C ASP A 66 1.13 -2.40 -22.76
N ARG A 67 1.54 -2.68 -24.01
CA ARG A 67 0.77 -2.31 -25.21
C ARG A 67 -0.58 -3.03 -25.34
N GLY A 68 -0.74 -4.18 -24.69
CA GLY A 68 -1.97 -5.00 -24.72
C GLY A 68 -2.95 -4.70 -23.59
N VAL A 69 -2.64 -3.73 -22.71
CA VAL A 69 -3.40 -3.50 -21.47
C VAL A 69 -4.87 -3.15 -21.71
N ASN A 70 -5.19 -2.50 -22.84
CA ASN A 70 -6.55 -2.11 -23.20
C ASN A 70 -7.42 -3.31 -23.63
N ASP A 71 -6.81 -4.41 -24.06
CA ASP A 71 -7.51 -5.64 -24.42
C ASP A 71 -7.75 -6.55 -23.20
N GLY A 72 -6.99 -6.32 -22.12
CA GLY A 72 -7.17 -7.02 -20.85
C GLY A 72 -6.07 -6.72 -19.85
N LEU A 73 -6.41 -6.01 -18.76
CA LEU A 73 -5.50 -5.72 -17.66
C LEU A 73 -5.35 -6.96 -16.75
N LYS A 74 -4.12 -7.50 -16.66
CA LYS A 74 -3.78 -8.58 -15.74
C LYS A 74 -2.94 -8.04 -14.57
N LEU A 75 -3.51 -8.06 -13.37
CA LEU A 75 -2.83 -7.65 -12.15
C LEU A 75 -2.45 -8.86 -11.32
N ASP A 76 -1.16 -8.99 -11.03
CA ASP A 76 -0.69 -9.91 -10.01
C ASP A 76 -0.99 -9.32 -8.64
N ARG A 77 -1.76 -10.06 -7.84
CA ARG A 77 -2.23 -9.62 -6.52
C ARG A 77 -1.10 -9.31 -5.54
N GLN A 78 0.00 -10.06 -5.61
CA GLN A 78 1.12 -9.93 -4.69
C GLN A 78 2.15 -8.91 -5.18
N ARG A 79 2.33 -8.77 -6.50
CA ARG A 79 3.37 -7.91 -7.08
C ARG A 79 2.87 -6.51 -7.47
N HIS A 80 1.66 -6.39 -8.02
CA HIS A 80 1.22 -5.14 -8.64
C HIS A 80 0.34 -4.26 -7.74
N LEU A 81 -0.03 -4.73 -6.55
CA LEU A 81 -0.94 -4.01 -5.64
C LEU A 81 -0.29 -3.55 -4.33
N GLN A 82 1.05 -3.54 -4.28
CA GLN A 82 1.77 -3.02 -3.11
C GLN A 82 1.92 -1.50 -3.24
N PRO A 83 1.25 -0.69 -2.40
CA PRO A 83 1.27 0.76 -2.56
C PRO A 83 2.65 1.35 -2.27
N VAL A 84 3.03 2.36 -3.03
CA VAL A 84 4.16 3.25 -2.73
C VAL A 84 3.72 4.28 -1.70
N TRP A 85 4.59 4.57 -0.73
CA TRP A 85 4.33 5.56 0.33
C TRP A 85 5.48 6.51 0.61
N GLY A 86 6.64 6.29 -0.02
CA GLY A 86 7.82 7.14 0.13
C GLY A 86 8.94 6.77 -0.84
N LEU A 87 10.02 7.54 -0.79
CA LEU A 87 11.24 7.33 -1.59
C LEU A 87 12.36 6.73 -0.75
N GLY A 88 13.26 6.01 -1.41
CA GLY A 88 14.44 5.38 -0.83
C GLY A 88 14.18 4.01 -0.21
N GLU A 89 15.18 3.53 0.53
CA GLU A 89 15.11 2.30 1.30
C GLU A 89 14.17 2.49 2.50
N GLY A 90 13.39 1.45 2.80
CA GLY A 90 12.51 1.40 3.96
C GLY A 90 13.09 0.51 5.06
N HIS A 91 12.80 0.84 6.32
CA HIS A 91 13.21 0.06 7.49
C HIS A 91 11.99 -0.55 8.19
N GLU A 92 12.18 -1.69 8.85
CA GLU A 92 11.12 -2.34 9.61
C GLU A 92 10.57 -1.42 10.70
N GLY A 93 9.23 -1.31 10.77
CA GLY A 93 8.54 -0.51 11.78
C GLY A 93 8.31 0.95 11.40
N GLU A 94 8.76 1.41 10.23
CA GLU A 94 8.55 2.80 9.79
C GLU A 94 7.07 3.17 9.70
N LEU A 95 6.23 2.31 9.13
CA LEU A 95 4.79 2.57 9.01
C LEU A 95 4.11 2.71 10.38
N ILE A 96 4.48 1.88 11.35
CA ILE A 96 3.96 1.95 12.72
C ILE A 96 4.47 3.23 13.39
N ALA A 97 5.75 3.53 13.29
CA ALA A 97 6.34 4.76 13.85
C ALA A 97 5.77 6.03 13.22
N PHE A 98 5.25 5.96 11.99
CA PHE A 98 4.47 7.03 11.37
C PHE A 98 3.05 7.10 11.97
N ALA A 99 2.36 5.96 12.10
CA ALA A 99 0.99 5.86 12.60
C ALA A 99 0.82 6.21 14.09
N GLU A 100 1.87 6.11 14.89
CA GLU A 100 1.87 6.47 16.31
C GLU A 100 2.01 7.97 16.57
N ARG A 101 2.46 8.76 15.58
CA ARG A 101 2.57 10.23 15.68
C ARG A 101 1.19 10.88 15.71
#